data_AF-A0A7J9XI50-F1
#
_entry.id   AF-A0A7J9XI50-F1
#
_cell.length_a   1.000
_cell.length_b   1.000
_cell.length_c   1.000
_cell.angle_alpha   90.00
_cell.angle_beta   90.00
_cell.angle_gamma   90.00
#
_symmetry.space_group_name_H-M   'P 1'
#
loop_
_entity.id
_entity.type
_entity.pdbx_description
1 polymer ?
#
loop_
_entity_poly.entity_id
_entity_poly.type
_entity_poly.pdbx_seq_one_letter_code
_entity_poly.pdbx_strand_id
1 'polypeptide(L)'
;MRGCRAGIGIGMSEPDEGSDLAAVRTRAERVDGGWSLTGTKVWTSGAHRAHAFFALARTSPRDDADRHAGLSQFIVELDAPGLQIRPIPLLTGAHHFNVVVFDQVFVPDSMVLGEIGAGWQQVTGELAFERSGPERFLSTLPFLQALLAEVVGTDLDAGRQRDLGGLMARLWTLRRMSLAIAGALESGEVPELAAAVVKDLGTRLENEVVETARMLVSIPVGRAGHGRGMNRA
;
A
#
# COMPACT_ATOMS: atom_id res chain seq x y z
N MET A 1 -31.87 -1.49 4.94
CA MET A 1 -30.89 -0.40 5.06
C MET A 1 -29.64 -0.82 4.29
N ARG A 2 -29.32 -0.17 3.16
CA ARG A 2 -28.04 -0.40 2.48
C ARG A 2 -26.97 0.26 3.36
N GLY A 3 -26.10 -0.53 3.98
CA GLY A 3 -25.06 -0.01 4.87
C GLY A 3 -24.22 1.04 4.15
N CYS A 4 -24.03 2.19 4.78
CA CYS A 4 -23.17 3.25 4.28
C CYS A 4 -21.74 2.70 4.21
N ARG A 5 -21.25 2.39 3.00
CA ARG A 5 -19.89 1.92 2.80
C ARG A 5 -19.03 3.15 2.47
N ALA A 6 -18.50 3.81 3.50
CA ALA A 6 -17.45 4.80 3.29
C ALA A 6 -16.14 4.07 2.91
N GLY A 7 -15.51 4.53 1.85
CA GLY A 7 -14.22 4.03 1.38
C GLY A 7 -13.17 5.13 1.51
N ILE A 8 -12.04 4.83 2.14
CA ILE A 8 -10.94 5.78 2.36
C ILE A 8 -9.71 5.29 1.62
N GLY A 9 -9.07 6.17 0.86
CA GLY A 9 -7.76 5.94 0.25
C GLY A 9 -6.62 6.60 1.03
N ILE A 10 -5.40 6.43 0.53
CA ILE A 10 -4.20 7.09 1.08
C ILE A 10 -3.40 7.72 -0.06
N GLY A 11 -3.12 9.01 0.05
CA GLY A 11 -2.44 9.85 -0.93
C GLY A 11 -1.13 10.40 -0.38
N MET A 12 -0.11 9.54 -0.27
CA MET A 12 1.23 9.92 0.19
C MET A 12 2.16 10.29 -0.98
N SER A 13 2.45 9.32 -1.85
CA SER A 13 3.46 9.42 -2.91
C SER A 13 3.12 10.43 -4.00
N GLU A 14 4.16 11.04 -4.58
CA GLU A 14 4.09 11.98 -5.70
C GLU A 14 4.90 11.46 -6.89
N PRO A 15 4.68 11.96 -8.13
CA PRO A 15 5.36 11.47 -9.32
C PRO A 15 6.89 11.36 -9.21
N ASP A 16 7.52 12.33 -8.55
CA ASP A 16 8.97 12.38 -8.34
C ASP A 16 9.40 11.87 -6.96
N GLU A 17 8.46 11.66 -6.02
CA GLU A 17 8.75 11.44 -4.60
C GLU A 17 7.97 10.23 -4.08
N GLY A 18 8.63 9.07 -4.11
CA GLY A 18 8.09 7.81 -3.58
C GLY A 18 8.76 7.40 -2.27
N SER A 19 10.05 7.07 -2.34
CA SER A 19 10.83 6.61 -1.20
C SER A 19 11.23 7.74 -0.24
N ASP A 20 11.41 8.96 -0.75
CA ASP A 20 11.67 10.14 0.08
C ASP A 20 10.39 10.92 0.38
N LEU A 21 9.55 10.35 1.27
CA LEU A 21 8.26 10.94 1.62
C LEU A 21 8.37 12.37 2.21
N ALA A 22 9.53 12.74 2.75
CA ALA A 22 9.79 14.07 3.28
C ALA A 22 9.85 15.15 2.19
N ALA A 23 10.12 14.77 0.94
CA ALA A 23 10.29 15.67 -0.19
C ALA A 23 8.96 16.07 -0.88
N VAL A 24 7.81 15.68 -0.31
CA VAL A 24 6.47 16.07 -0.77
C VAL A 24 6.39 17.56 -1.09
N ARG A 25 5.84 17.85 -2.28
CA ARG A 25 5.70 19.19 -2.89
C ARG A 25 4.25 19.63 -3.00
N THR A 26 3.27 18.72 -2.88
CA THR A 26 1.86 19.12 -2.73
C THR A 26 1.77 20.11 -1.58
N ARG A 27 1.22 21.28 -1.85
CA ARG A 27 1.13 22.38 -0.88
C ARG A 27 -0.30 22.59 -0.42
N ALA A 28 -0.45 23.00 0.82
CA ALA A 28 -1.71 23.44 1.41
C ALA A 28 -1.50 24.87 1.94
N GLU A 29 -2.20 25.82 1.34
CA GLU A 29 -2.13 27.24 1.71
C GLU A 29 -3.35 27.63 2.53
N ARG A 30 -3.14 28.43 3.59
CA ARG A 30 -4.23 28.89 4.45
C ARG A 30 -5.16 29.83 3.66
N VAL A 31 -6.47 29.58 3.74
CA VAL A 31 -7.53 30.43 3.17
C VAL A 31 -8.63 30.64 4.21
N ASP A 32 -9.65 31.44 3.88
CA ASP A 32 -10.79 31.63 4.78
C ASP A 32 -11.51 30.30 5.02
N GLY A 33 -11.74 29.96 6.30
CA GLY A 33 -12.39 28.72 6.72
C GLY A 33 -11.61 27.40 6.53
N GLY A 34 -10.37 27.44 6.04
CA GLY A 34 -9.59 26.22 5.83
C GLY A 34 -8.32 26.37 5.00
N TRP A 35 -8.13 25.46 4.04
CA TRP A 35 -6.91 25.30 3.26
C TRP A 35 -7.20 25.10 1.78
N SER A 36 -6.34 25.61 0.91
CA SER A 36 -6.36 25.34 -0.53
C SER A 36 -5.18 24.43 -0.90
N LEU A 37 -5.48 23.23 -1.39
CA LEU A 37 -4.49 22.22 -1.76
C LEU A 37 -4.21 22.27 -3.25
N THR A 38 -2.92 22.26 -3.62
CA THR A 38 -2.49 22.15 -5.01
C THR A 38 -1.30 21.20 -5.13
N GLY A 39 -1.37 20.25 -6.04
CA GLY A 39 -0.32 19.24 -6.22
C GLY A 39 -0.81 17.99 -6.92
N THR A 40 -0.06 16.91 -6.77
CA THR A 40 -0.40 15.62 -7.41
C THR A 40 0.07 14.47 -6.55
N LYS A 41 -0.83 13.52 -6.31
CA LYS A 41 -0.53 12.21 -5.74
C LYS A 41 -0.60 11.13 -6.80
N VAL A 42 0.20 10.10 -6.63
CA VAL A 42 0.31 8.95 -7.53
C VAL A 42 0.26 7.66 -6.73
N TRP A 43 -0.02 6.53 -7.39
CA TRP A 43 -0.18 5.22 -6.76
C TRP A 43 -1.29 5.17 -5.71
N THR A 44 -2.27 6.08 -5.80
CA THR A 44 -3.40 6.12 -4.86
C THR A 44 -4.35 4.96 -5.16
N SER A 45 -4.22 3.88 -4.40
CA SER A 45 -5.05 2.68 -4.50
C SER A 45 -6.53 3.01 -4.34
N GLY A 46 -7.36 2.55 -5.27
CA GLY A 46 -8.82 2.62 -5.15
C GLY A 46 -9.44 4.02 -5.18
N ALA A 47 -8.69 5.10 -5.46
CA ALA A 47 -9.19 6.47 -5.43
C ALA A 47 -10.48 6.68 -6.24
N HIS A 48 -10.59 6.07 -7.43
CA HIS A 48 -11.79 6.11 -8.27
C HIS A 48 -13.05 5.47 -7.65
N ARG A 49 -12.94 4.86 -6.46
CA ARG A 49 -14.05 4.22 -5.71
C ARG A 49 -14.14 4.69 -4.26
N ALA A 50 -13.18 5.50 -3.81
CA ALA A 50 -13.13 6.02 -2.46
C ALA A 50 -13.92 7.33 -2.37
N HIS A 51 -14.38 7.66 -1.18
CA HIS A 51 -15.13 8.89 -0.89
C HIS A 51 -14.18 10.00 -0.45
N ALA A 52 -13.12 9.63 0.28
CA ALA A 52 -12.09 10.55 0.71
C ALA A 52 -10.73 9.85 0.77
N PHE A 53 -9.67 10.60 0.99
CA PHE A 53 -8.36 10.05 1.34
C PHE A 53 -7.58 10.94 2.29
N PHE A 54 -6.58 10.35 2.95
CA PHE A 54 -5.57 11.09 3.70
C PHE A 54 -4.51 11.60 2.73
N ALA A 55 -4.36 12.92 2.66
CA ALA A 55 -3.35 13.58 1.84
C ALA A 55 -2.28 14.22 2.73
N LEU A 56 -1.03 13.80 2.54
CA LEU A 56 0.12 14.49 3.14
C LEU A 56 0.49 15.68 2.25
N ALA A 57 0.53 16.87 2.82
CA ALA A 57 0.86 18.10 2.11
C ALA A 57 1.75 19.01 2.96
N ARG A 58 2.46 19.91 2.29
CA ARG A 58 3.34 20.90 2.90
C ARG A 58 2.55 22.17 3.22
N THR A 59 2.51 22.55 4.49
CA THR A 59 1.83 23.76 5.01
C THR A 59 2.79 24.90 5.35
N SER A 60 4.09 24.61 5.41
CA SER A 60 5.16 25.61 5.63
C SER A 60 6.28 25.43 4.60
N PRO A 61 7.06 26.47 4.28
CA PRO A 61 8.23 26.33 3.40
C PRO A 61 9.13 25.17 3.84
N ARG A 62 9.73 24.48 2.87
CA ARG A 62 10.70 23.42 3.17
C ARG A 62 11.90 24.03 3.89
N ASP A 63 12.23 23.46 5.03
CA ASP A 63 13.47 23.72 5.75
C ASP A 63 14.46 22.59 5.41
N ASP A 64 15.64 22.92 4.91
CA ASP A 64 16.67 21.92 4.61
C ASP A 64 17.38 21.43 5.88
N ALA A 65 17.31 22.16 6.99
CA ALA A 65 17.83 21.73 8.28
C ALA A 65 16.88 20.73 8.97
N ASP A 66 15.57 20.87 8.78
CA ASP A 66 14.55 19.93 9.23
C ASP A 66 13.53 19.64 8.13
N ARG A 67 13.90 18.72 7.24
CA ARG A 67 13.10 18.33 6.08
C ARG A 67 11.73 17.72 6.43
N HIS A 68 11.55 17.26 7.69
CA HIS A 68 10.32 16.65 8.16
C HIS A 68 9.32 17.71 8.66
N ALA A 69 9.81 18.89 9.03
CA ALA A 69 8.97 20.00 9.46
C ALA A 69 8.07 20.53 8.33
N GLY A 70 6.95 21.13 8.73
CA GLY A 70 6.04 21.81 7.81
C GLY A 70 5.18 20.88 6.96
N LEU A 71 5.13 19.59 7.28
CA LEU A 71 4.18 18.63 6.71
C LEU A 71 2.93 18.53 7.58
N SER A 72 1.77 18.41 6.96
CA SER A 72 0.46 18.24 7.60
C SER A 72 -0.38 17.22 6.84
N GLN A 73 -1.35 16.61 7.52
CA GLN A 73 -2.28 15.67 6.90
C GLN A 73 -3.70 16.25 6.82
N PHE A 74 -4.37 15.94 5.72
CA PHE A 74 -5.72 16.41 5.41
C PHE A 74 -6.61 15.23 4.99
N ILE A 75 -7.86 15.26 5.41
CA ILE A 75 -8.91 14.42 4.83
C ILE A 75 -9.48 15.20 3.64
N VAL A 76 -9.35 14.66 2.44
CA VAL A 76 -9.84 15.32 1.22
C VAL A 76 -10.90 14.45 0.58
N GLU A 77 -12.07 15.03 0.32
CA GLU A 77 -13.15 14.38 -0.42
C GLU A 77 -12.77 14.23 -1.90
N LEU A 78 -12.97 13.04 -2.45
CA LEU A 78 -12.51 12.68 -3.79
C LEU A 78 -13.46 13.13 -4.91
N ASP A 79 -14.59 13.73 -4.56
CA ASP A 79 -15.50 14.46 -5.45
C ASP A 79 -15.41 15.99 -5.27
N ALA A 80 -14.46 16.48 -4.47
CA ALA A 80 -14.26 17.90 -4.24
C ALA A 80 -13.99 18.67 -5.55
N PRO A 81 -14.56 19.88 -5.72
CA PRO A 81 -14.25 20.73 -6.87
C PRO A 81 -12.74 20.99 -7.01
N GLY A 82 -12.23 20.93 -8.23
CA GLY A 82 -10.79 21.09 -8.52
C GLY A 82 -9.97 19.80 -8.41
N LEU A 83 -10.57 18.69 -7.99
CA LEU A 83 -9.91 17.39 -7.91
C LEU A 83 -10.12 16.57 -9.20
N GLN A 84 -9.04 16.00 -9.75
CA GLN A 84 -9.10 15.09 -10.89
C GLN A 84 -8.47 13.74 -10.57
N ILE A 85 -9.16 12.65 -10.91
CA ILE A 85 -8.66 11.27 -10.75
C ILE A 85 -8.40 10.68 -12.13
N ARG A 86 -7.20 10.16 -12.36
CA ARG A 86 -6.81 9.50 -13.62
C ARG A 86 -6.34 8.07 -13.35
N PRO A 87 -6.74 7.08 -14.17
CA PRO A 87 -6.35 5.69 -13.96
C PRO A 87 -4.86 5.48 -14.28
N ILE A 88 -4.22 4.58 -13.52
CA ILE A 88 -2.92 4.01 -13.88
C ILE A 88 -3.16 2.54 -14.24
N PRO A 89 -3.16 2.18 -15.54
CA PRO A 89 -3.35 0.80 -15.97
C PRO A 89 -2.12 -0.04 -15.62
N LEU A 90 -2.36 -1.20 -14.99
CA LEU A 90 -1.32 -2.18 -14.72
C LEU A 90 -0.97 -2.98 -15.97
N LEU A 91 0.22 -3.60 -15.99
CA LEU A 91 0.65 -4.50 -17.06
C LEU A 91 -0.34 -5.66 -17.30
N THR A 92 -1.06 -6.06 -16.26
CA THR A 92 -2.12 -7.08 -16.31
C THR A 92 -3.40 -6.61 -17.00
N GLY A 93 -3.50 -5.33 -17.37
CA GLY A 93 -4.71 -4.68 -17.86
C GLY A 93 -5.69 -4.25 -16.75
N ALA A 94 -5.41 -4.61 -15.49
CA ALA A 94 -6.24 -4.21 -14.35
C ALA A 94 -6.05 -2.73 -14.00
N HIS A 95 -7.09 -2.12 -13.43
CA HIS A 95 -7.04 -0.76 -12.89
C HIS A 95 -7.27 -0.80 -11.38
N HIS A 96 -6.24 -0.44 -10.64
CA HIS A 96 -6.29 -0.36 -9.18
C HIS A 96 -5.77 0.99 -8.69
N PHE A 97 -4.70 1.49 -9.30
CA PHE A 97 -4.02 2.72 -8.92
C PHE A 97 -4.49 3.94 -9.73
N ASN A 98 -4.30 5.11 -9.14
CA ASN A 98 -4.75 6.36 -9.71
C ASN A 98 -3.69 7.45 -9.49
N VAL A 99 -3.68 8.41 -10.40
CA VAL A 99 -3.13 9.75 -10.17
C VAL A 99 -4.28 10.61 -9.65
N VAL A 100 -4.05 11.36 -8.58
CA VAL A 100 -4.99 12.34 -8.03
C VAL A 100 -4.35 13.72 -8.12
N VAL A 101 -4.96 14.62 -8.88
CA VAL A 101 -4.46 15.99 -9.09
C VAL A 101 -5.35 16.95 -8.33
N PHE A 102 -4.74 17.84 -7.55
CA PHE A 102 -5.42 18.93 -6.88
C PHE A 102 -5.14 20.25 -7.60
N ASP A 103 -6.20 20.93 -8.01
CA ASP A 103 -6.17 22.30 -8.50
C ASP A 103 -6.95 23.20 -7.54
N GLN A 104 -6.22 23.81 -6.59
CA GLN A 104 -6.78 24.72 -5.57
C GLN A 104 -7.97 24.14 -4.78
N VAL A 105 -7.93 22.84 -4.48
CA VAL A 105 -9.00 22.12 -3.78
C VAL A 105 -9.16 22.64 -2.35
N PHE A 106 -10.36 23.09 -2.00
CA PHE A 106 -10.66 23.56 -0.64
C PHE A 106 -10.84 22.39 0.34
N VAL A 107 -10.23 22.51 1.52
CA VAL A 107 -10.39 21.59 2.65
C VAL A 107 -10.69 22.39 3.91
N PRO A 108 -11.83 22.17 4.60
CA PRO A 108 -12.17 22.91 5.80
C PRO A 108 -11.27 22.54 6.98
N ASP A 109 -11.19 23.43 7.98
CA ASP A 109 -10.40 23.19 9.20
C ASP A 109 -10.77 21.91 9.94
N SER A 110 -12.04 21.53 9.91
CA SER A 110 -12.55 20.29 10.52
C SER A 110 -12.04 19.00 9.87
N MET A 111 -11.41 19.11 8.70
CA MET A 111 -10.81 17.99 7.95
C MET A 111 -9.28 18.00 7.99
N VAL A 112 -8.67 18.83 8.84
CA VAL A 112 -7.27 18.67 9.23
C VAL A 112 -7.17 17.43 10.12
N LEU A 113 -6.28 16.51 9.76
CA LEU A 113 -6.00 15.33 10.58
C LEU A 113 -4.89 15.66 11.57
N GLY A 114 -5.19 15.57 12.86
CA GLY A 114 -4.24 15.84 13.93
C GLY A 114 -3.83 17.32 13.99
N GLU A 115 -2.53 17.59 14.10
CA GLU A 115 -2.00 18.95 14.26
C GLU A 115 -1.26 19.43 13.00
N ILE A 116 -1.45 20.70 12.65
CA ILE A 116 -0.70 21.33 11.55
C ILE A 116 0.80 21.32 11.89
N GLY A 117 1.62 20.84 10.96
CA GLY A 117 3.06 20.69 11.12
C GLY A 117 3.50 19.34 11.72
N ALA A 118 2.58 18.55 12.27
CA ALA A 118 2.86 17.23 12.85
C ALA A 118 2.69 16.08 11.85
N GLY A 119 2.50 16.38 10.56
CA GLY A 119 2.16 15.41 9.52
C GLY A 119 3.19 14.29 9.36
N TRP A 120 4.48 14.56 9.58
CA TRP A 120 5.53 13.54 9.53
C TRP A 120 5.34 12.47 10.61
N GLN A 121 5.22 12.88 11.88
CA GLN A 121 5.02 11.95 12.99
C GLN A 121 3.76 11.10 12.79
N GLN A 122 2.68 11.74 12.33
CA GLN A 122 1.41 11.08 12.07
C GLN A 122 1.55 10.01 10.97
N VAL A 123 2.11 10.37 9.81
CA VAL A 123 2.19 9.46 8.66
C VAL A 123 3.15 8.30 8.92
N THR A 124 4.24 8.53 9.66
CA THR A 124 5.15 7.43 10.03
C THR A 124 4.53 6.48 11.05
N GLY A 125 3.70 6.99 11.95
CA GLY A 125 2.92 6.17 12.89
C GLY A 125 1.96 5.25 12.15
N GLU A 126 1.23 5.75 11.15
CA GLU A 126 0.33 4.96 10.30
C GLU A 126 1.09 3.86 9.53
N LEU A 127 2.24 4.20 8.96
CA LEU A 127 3.08 3.25 8.22
C LEU A 127 3.57 2.08 9.09
N ALA A 128 3.70 2.23 10.41
CA ALA A 128 4.06 1.12 11.29
C ALA A 128 3.00 0.00 11.26
N PHE A 129 1.71 0.38 11.20
CA PHE A 129 0.59 -0.55 11.10
C PHE A 129 0.52 -1.22 9.73
N GLU A 130 0.87 -0.51 8.65
CA GLU A 130 0.86 -1.07 7.28
C GLU A 130 2.02 -2.02 6.97
N ARG A 131 3.13 -1.94 7.70
CA ARG A 131 4.39 -2.64 7.34
C ARG A 131 4.50 -4.06 7.88
N SER A 132 3.77 -4.38 8.93
CA SER A 132 3.98 -5.60 9.72
C SER A 132 2.75 -6.50 9.83
N GLY A 133 1.67 -6.11 9.16
CA GLY A 133 0.39 -6.76 9.28
C GLY A 133 0.42 -8.21 8.78
N PRO A 134 -0.69 -8.93 9.01
CA PRO A 134 -0.80 -10.33 8.64
C PRO A 134 -0.77 -10.55 7.12
N GLU A 135 -0.88 -9.49 6.31
CA GLU A 135 -0.82 -9.60 4.85
C GLU A 135 0.48 -10.25 4.36
N ARG A 136 1.61 -10.07 5.06
CA ARG A 136 2.92 -10.61 4.64
C ARG A 136 2.98 -12.14 4.55
N PHE A 137 2.14 -12.85 5.31
CA PHE A 137 2.03 -14.31 5.20
C PHE A 137 0.68 -14.72 4.58
N LEU A 138 -0.38 -13.95 4.78
CA LEU A 138 -1.71 -14.26 4.22
C LEU A 138 -1.75 -14.11 2.70
N SER A 139 -0.99 -13.19 2.10
CA SER A 139 -0.89 -13.01 0.64
C SER A 139 -0.35 -14.27 -0.05
N THR A 140 0.65 -14.89 0.58
CA THR A 140 1.43 -16.00 0.02
C THR A 140 0.80 -17.35 0.33
N LEU A 141 0.09 -17.47 1.45
CA LEU A 141 -0.45 -18.74 1.94
C LEU A 141 -1.37 -19.46 0.93
N PRO A 142 -2.35 -18.81 0.25
CA PRO A 142 -3.20 -19.49 -0.73
C PRO A 142 -2.41 -20.04 -1.91
N PHE A 143 -1.41 -19.29 -2.39
CA PHE A 143 -0.56 -19.72 -3.49
C PHE A 143 0.32 -20.91 -3.08
N LEU A 144 0.91 -20.87 -1.88
CA LEU A 144 1.70 -21.98 -1.37
C LEU A 144 0.82 -23.23 -1.13
N GLN A 145 -0.41 -23.06 -0.64
CA GLN A 145 -1.38 -24.17 -0.52
C GLN A 145 -1.69 -24.81 -1.88
N ALA A 146 -1.89 -23.99 -2.92
CA ALA A 146 -2.10 -24.49 -4.27
C ALA A 146 -0.87 -25.23 -4.80
N LEU A 147 0.34 -24.67 -4.63
CA LEU A 147 1.58 -25.34 -5.00
C LEU A 147 1.75 -26.69 -4.28
N LEU A 148 1.49 -26.74 -2.98
CA LEU A 148 1.52 -27.98 -2.21
C LEU A 148 0.54 -29.01 -2.77
N ALA A 149 -0.69 -28.62 -3.11
CA ALA A 149 -1.66 -29.53 -3.68
C ALA A 149 -1.20 -30.15 -5.01
N GLU A 150 -0.43 -29.43 -5.82
CA GLU A 150 0.13 -29.93 -7.08
C GLU A 150 1.30 -30.89 -6.90
N VAL A 151 2.12 -30.69 -5.86
CA VAL A 151 3.37 -31.47 -5.67
C VAL A 151 3.22 -32.61 -4.65
N VAL A 152 2.20 -32.58 -3.80
CA VAL A 152 1.93 -33.66 -2.84
C VAL A 152 1.65 -34.97 -3.58
N GLY A 153 2.38 -36.02 -3.21
CA GLY A 153 2.29 -37.33 -3.85
C GLY A 153 3.09 -37.48 -5.14
N THR A 154 3.77 -36.42 -5.58
CA THR A 154 4.77 -36.50 -6.66
C THR A 154 6.14 -36.92 -6.12
N ASP A 155 6.97 -37.52 -6.97
CA ASP A 155 8.34 -37.88 -6.61
C ASP A 155 9.26 -36.65 -6.77
N LEU A 156 9.39 -35.90 -5.68
CA LEU A 156 10.33 -34.77 -5.60
C LEU A 156 11.71 -35.27 -5.14
N ASP A 157 12.77 -34.88 -5.84
CA ASP A 157 14.13 -35.12 -5.38
C ASP A 157 14.43 -34.39 -4.05
N ALA A 158 15.50 -34.82 -3.38
CA ALA A 158 15.90 -34.27 -2.07
C ALA A 158 16.20 -32.76 -2.11
N GLY A 159 16.60 -32.20 -3.25
CA GLY A 159 16.80 -30.76 -3.40
C GLY A 159 15.48 -30.01 -3.32
N ARG A 160 14.52 -30.41 -4.15
CA ARG A 160 13.18 -29.84 -4.22
C ARG A 160 12.40 -29.97 -2.91
N GLN A 161 12.54 -31.09 -2.22
CA GLN A 161 11.96 -31.27 -0.89
C GLN A 161 12.53 -30.28 0.14
N ARG A 162 13.85 -30.03 0.10
CA ARG A 162 14.50 -29.05 0.98
C ARG A 162 14.04 -27.63 0.68
N ASP A 163 13.91 -27.26 -0.59
CA ASP A 163 13.46 -25.93 -0.98
C ASP A 163 12.03 -25.66 -0.48
N LEU A 164 11.12 -26.62 -0.71
CA LEU A 164 9.74 -26.55 -0.22
C LEU A 164 9.66 -26.49 1.32
N GLY A 165 10.46 -27.32 2.00
CA GLY A 165 10.57 -27.29 3.46
C GLY A 165 11.09 -25.95 3.99
N GLY A 166 12.06 -25.35 3.28
CA GLY A 166 12.60 -24.03 3.59
C GLY A 166 11.56 -22.92 3.46
N LEU A 167 10.77 -22.93 2.40
CA LEU A 167 9.65 -21.99 2.22
C LEU A 167 8.63 -22.09 3.35
N MET A 168 8.24 -23.32 3.70
CA MET A 168 7.30 -23.58 4.81
C MET A 168 7.85 -23.06 6.14
N ALA A 169 9.11 -23.36 6.47
CA ALA A 169 9.74 -22.92 7.71
C ALA A 169 9.79 -21.39 7.82
N ARG A 170 10.10 -20.70 6.72
CA ARG A 170 10.13 -19.24 6.66
C ARG A 170 8.75 -18.62 6.77
N LEU A 171 7.74 -19.20 6.11
CA LEU A 171 6.35 -18.74 6.24
C LEU A 171 5.86 -18.82 7.69
N TRP A 172 6.13 -19.95 8.36
CA TRP A 172 5.78 -20.11 9.78
C TRP A 172 6.51 -19.11 10.68
N THR A 173 7.79 -18.88 10.43
CA THR A 173 8.59 -17.88 11.14
C THR A 173 7.99 -16.47 10.97
N LEU A 174 7.72 -16.06 9.73
CA LEU A 174 7.10 -14.77 9.42
C LEU A 174 5.74 -14.61 10.08
N ARG A 175 4.88 -15.65 10.02
CA ARG A 175 3.59 -15.64 10.71
C ARG A 175 3.74 -15.38 12.20
N ARG A 176 4.71 -16.02 12.87
CA ARG A 176 4.97 -15.80 14.31
C ARG A 176 5.47 -14.39 14.59
N MET A 177 6.35 -13.85 13.74
CA MET A 177 6.85 -12.48 13.90
C MET A 177 5.73 -11.45 13.70
N SER A 178 4.90 -11.59 12.64
CA SER A 178 3.72 -10.72 12.42
C SER A 178 2.75 -10.75 13.59
N LEU A 179 2.46 -11.94 14.16
CA LEU A 179 1.58 -12.04 15.34
C LEU A 179 2.18 -11.40 16.59
N ALA A 180 3.50 -11.51 16.80
CA ALA A 180 4.17 -10.87 17.92
C ALA A 180 4.12 -9.33 17.79
N ILE A 181 4.33 -8.80 16.58
CA ILE A 181 4.22 -7.36 16.32
C ILE A 181 2.77 -6.89 16.51
N ALA A 182 1.79 -7.64 16.03
CA ALA A 182 0.38 -7.31 16.26
C ALA A 182 0.06 -7.21 17.77
N GLY A 183 0.56 -8.15 18.59
CA GLY A 183 0.40 -8.10 20.04
C GLY A 183 1.08 -6.89 20.69
N ALA A 184 2.27 -6.49 20.21
CA ALA A 184 2.96 -5.29 20.69
C ALA A 184 2.22 -4.00 20.29
N LEU A 185 1.68 -3.92 19.06
CA LEU A 185 0.84 -2.80 18.64
C LEU A 185 -0.43 -2.70 19.50
N GLU A 186 -1.06 -3.82 19.84
CA GLU A 186 -2.21 -3.87 20.75
C GLU A 186 -1.88 -3.38 22.17
N SER A 187 -0.64 -3.59 22.66
CA SER A 187 -0.18 -3.06 23.95
C SER A 187 0.23 -1.58 23.89
N GLY A 188 0.12 -0.92 22.73
CA GLY A 188 0.51 0.48 22.53
C GLY A 188 2.00 0.67 22.27
N GLU A 189 2.76 -0.41 22.08
CA GLU A 189 4.15 -0.33 21.64
C GLU A 189 4.22 -0.10 20.12
N VAL A 190 5.27 0.58 19.66
CA VAL A 190 5.50 0.81 18.23
C VAL A 190 6.80 0.10 17.83
N PRO A 191 6.75 -1.19 17.46
CA PRO A 191 7.95 -2.00 17.21
C PRO A 191 8.51 -1.76 15.79
N GLU A 192 8.90 -0.53 15.48
CA GLU A 192 9.26 -0.08 14.12
C GLU A 192 10.34 -0.94 13.45
N LEU A 193 11.42 -1.25 14.17
CA LEU A 193 12.51 -2.05 13.62
C LEU A 193 12.06 -3.48 13.29
N ALA A 194 11.31 -4.11 14.19
CA ALA A 194 10.79 -5.45 13.97
C ALA A 194 9.81 -5.47 12.78
N ALA A 195 8.95 -4.45 12.67
CA ALA A 195 8.06 -4.26 11.53
C ALA A 195 8.82 -4.13 10.20
N ALA A 196 9.90 -3.35 10.18
CA ALA A 196 10.75 -3.23 9.00
C ALA A 196 11.42 -4.56 8.61
N VAL A 197 11.90 -5.34 9.58
CA VAL A 197 12.51 -6.66 9.33
C VAL A 197 11.47 -7.64 8.77
N VAL A 198 10.27 -7.71 9.36
CA VAL A 198 9.19 -8.57 8.85
C VAL A 198 8.79 -8.18 7.44
N LYS A 199 8.72 -6.89 7.13
CA LYS A 199 8.46 -6.40 5.78
C LYS A 199 9.50 -6.90 4.77
N ASP A 200 10.79 -6.74 5.08
CA ASP A 200 11.89 -7.17 4.19
C ASP A 200 11.85 -8.69 3.96
N LEU A 201 11.79 -9.47 5.04
CA LEU A 201 11.74 -10.92 4.98
C LEU A 201 10.49 -11.44 4.25
N GLY A 202 9.33 -10.81 4.49
CA GLY A 202 8.06 -11.14 3.85
C GLY A 202 8.09 -10.91 2.35
N THR A 203 8.58 -9.75 1.92
CA THR A 203 8.71 -9.41 0.49
C THR A 203 9.67 -10.36 -0.23
N ARG A 204 10.74 -10.80 0.44
CA ARG A 204 11.64 -11.83 -0.13
C ARG A 204 10.95 -13.18 -0.25
N LEU A 205 10.20 -13.60 0.78
CA LEU A 205 9.44 -14.85 0.72
C LEU A 205 8.42 -14.83 -0.42
N GLU A 206 7.68 -13.73 -0.60
CA GLU A 206 6.71 -13.57 -1.71
C GLU A 206 7.36 -13.85 -3.07
N ASN A 207 8.56 -13.31 -3.32
CA ASN A 207 9.28 -13.56 -4.57
C ASN A 207 9.83 -14.99 -4.67
N GLU A 208 10.43 -15.50 -3.60
CA GLU A 208 11.02 -16.85 -3.61
C GLU A 208 9.99 -17.96 -3.77
N VAL A 209 8.78 -17.80 -3.22
CA VAL A 209 7.70 -18.77 -3.42
C VAL A 209 7.32 -18.85 -4.89
N VAL A 210 7.26 -17.72 -5.60
CA VAL A 210 6.99 -17.69 -7.05
C VAL A 210 8.12 -18.37 -7.83
N GLU A 211 9.38 -18.03 -7.54
CA GLU A 211 10.52 -18.63 -8.24
C GLU A 211 10.64 -20.14 -7.99
N THR A 212 10.42 -20.58 -6.74
CA THR A 212 10.41 -22.01 -6.41
C THR A 212 9.27 -22.74 -7.11
N ALA A 213 8.08 -22.15 -7.14
CA ALA A 213 6.94 -22.73 -7.86
C ALA A 213 7.28 -22.98 -9.34
N ARG A 214 7.93 -22.02 -10.02
CA ARG A 214 8.36 -22.17 -11.42
C ARG A 214 9.32 -23.33 -11.65
N MET A 215 10.10 -23.71 -10.64
CA MET A 215 11.05 -24.84 -10.72
C MET A 215 10.42 -26.19 -10.36
N LEU A 216 9.30 -26.19 -9.64
CA LEU A 216 8.61 -27.37 -9.15
C LEU A 216 7.47 -27.82 -10.07
N VAL A 217 6.73 -26.88 -10.66
CA VAL A 217 5.60 -27.18 -11.53
C VAL A 217 5.89 -26.83 -12.99
N SER A 218 5.56 -27.75 -13.90
CA SER A 218 5.60 -27.46 -15.34
C SER A 218 4.34 -26.68 -15.71
N ILE A 219 4.47 -25.39 -16.01
CA ILE A 219 3.36 -24.58 -16.51
C ILE A 219 3.37 -24.67 -18.05
N PRO A 220 2.36 -25.29 -18.69
CA PRO A 220 2.23 -25.21 -20.14
C PRO A 220 2.13 -23.74 -20.55
N VAL A 221 2.85 -23.33 -21.60
CA VAL A 221 2.73 -21.96 -22.13
C VAL A 221 1.30 -21.79 -22.65
N GLY A 222 0.43 -21.17 -21.84
CA GLY A 222 -0.91 -20.82 -22.26
C GLY A 222 -0.83 -19.80 -23.39
N ARG A 223 -1.48 -20.08 -24.53
CA ARG A 223 -1.70 -19.07 -25.56
C ARG A 223 -2.37 -17.88 -24.90
N ALA A 224 -1.70 -16.72 -24.91
CA ALA A 224 -2.26 -15.46 -24.45
C ALA A 224 -3.64 -15.29 -25.10
N GLY A 225 -4.70 -15.38 -24.29
CA GLY A 225 -6.06 -15.21 -24.74
C GLY A 225 -6.22 -13.80 -25.28
N HIS A 226 -6.12 -13.64 -26.59
CA HIS A 226 -6.70 -12.48 -27.27
C HIS A 226 -8.17 -12.43 -26.87
N GLY A 227 -8.56 -11.29 -26.30
CA GLY A 227 -9.87 -11.07 -25.73
C GLY A 227 -10.99 -11.59 -26.63
N ARG A 228 -11.74 -12.58 -26.15
CA ARG A 228 -13.10 -12.78 -26.65
C ARG A 228 -13.89 -11.56 -26.21
N GLY A 229 -14.13 -10.67 -27.17
CA GLY A 229 -15.00 -9.51 -27.03
C GLY A 229 -16.29 -9.92 -26.35
N MET A 230 -16.52 -9.31 -25.20
CA MET A 230 -17.79 -9.39 -24.49
C MET A 230 -18.73 -8.42 -25.20
N ASN A 231 -19.23 -8.84 -26.36
CA ASN A 231 -20.36 -8.20 -27.02
C ASN A 231 -21.48 -9.25 -27.09
N ARG A 232 -22.42 -9.17 -26.15
CA ARG A 232 -23.77 -9.72 -26.29
C ARG A 232 -24.77 -8.83 -25.55
N ALA A 233 -25.57 -8.16 -26.39
CA ALA A 233 -26.96 -7.72 -26.27
C ALA A 233 -27.44 -7.15 -24.92
#